data_AF-A0A3A8R0C3-F1
#
_entry.id   AF-A0A3A8R0C3-F1
#
_cell.length_a   1.000
_cell.length_b   1.000
_cell.length_c   1.000
_cell.angle_alpha   90.00
_cell.angle_beta   90.00
_cell.angle_gamma   90.00
#
_symmetry.space_group_name_H-M   'P 1'
#
loop_
_entity.id
_entity.type
_entity.pdbx_description
1 polymer ?
#
loop_
_entity_poly.entity_id
_entity_poly.type
_entity_poly.pdbx_seq_one_letter_code
_entity_poly.pdbx_strand_id
1 'polypeptide(L)'
;MASPNRTLVRWLLIPGLSLGLFLLFTLGAAWVTRFMEAPPAPEPPAPPPVLPRREAAPIAPELPRATAPAPRPTAPVREPPRAPPPREDFDAPDPRRVPVVEPVVERTSGRIDPEDLRLAVQAVTPLVQQCFQDAAQRNRGAQEVKLRFTVEGEGSEGKMNRGVLVSSTIPDPMVQACVLDSLLDARFPAPRLGGSATVLYPFRFTVPGDAGP
;
A
#
# COMPACT_ATOMS: atom_id res chain seq x y z
N MET A 1 6.86 30.80 63.18
CA MET A 1 8.31 30.57 63.02
C MET A 1 8.50 29.38 62.09
N ALA A 2 8.76 29.63 60.80
CA ALA A 2 8.98 28.56 59.82
C ALA A 2 10.41 28.05 59.95
N SER A 3 10.59 26.74 60.14
CA SER A 3 11.90 26.13 60.38
C SER A 3 12.81 26.27 59.15
N PRO A 4 13.98 26.93 59.26
CA PRO A 4 14.89 27.20 58.15
C PRO A 4 15.49 25.93 57.51
N ASN A 5 15.46 24.80 58.22
CA ASN A 5 15.96 23.51 57.73
C ASN A 5 15.14 22.93 56.57
N ARG A 6 13.83 23.23 56.47
CA ARG A 6 12.97 22.68 55.41
C ARG A 6 13.24 23.31 54.04
N THR A 7 13.66 24.56 54.02
CA THR A 7 13.98 25.33 52.80
C THR A 7 15.33 24.93 52.22
N LEU A 8 16.35 24.73 53.08
CA LEU A 8 17.68 24.24 52.69
C LEU A 8 17.64 22.82 52.11
N VAL A 9 16.88 21.92 52.76
CA VAL A 9 16.71 20.54 52.27
C VAL A 9 16.01 20.50 50.91
N ARG A 10 15.03 21.38 50.67
CA ARG A 10 14.36 21.50 49.37
C ARG A 10 15.30 22.05 48.27
N TRP A 11 16.19 22.98 48.63
CA TRP A 11 17.15 23.58 47.70
C TRP A 11 18.28 22.64 47.28
N LEU A 12 18.62 21.62 48.09
CA LEU A 12 19.64 20.62 47.78
C LEU A 12 19.06 19.35 47.15
N LEU A 13 17.87 18.92 47.56
CA LEU A 13 17.23 17.70 47.02
C LEU A 13 16.76 17.87 45.58
N ILE A 14 16.17 19.02 45.23
CA ILE A 14 15.65 19.25 43.88
C ILE A 14 16.76 19.21 42.82
N PRO A 15 17.91 19.92 42.95
CA PRO A 15 18.98 19.83 41.96
C PRO A 15 19.69 18.46 41.97
N GLY A 16 19.78 17.79 43.12
CA GLY A 16 20.34 16.44 43.19
C GLY A 16 19.47 15.42 42.44
N LEU A 17 18.15 15.51 42.59
CA LEU A 17 17.19 14.60 41.96
C LEU A 17 17.06 14.88 40.46
N SER A 18 17.13 16.14 40.03
CA SER A 18 17.17 16.50 38.61
C SER A 18 18.47 16.06 37.93
N LEU A 19 19.62 16.22 38.58
CA LEU A 19 20.91 15.78 38.05
C LEU A 19 20.98 14.24 37.97
N GLY A 20 20.44 13.54 38.96
CA GLY A 20 20.31 12.08 38.93
C GLY A 20 19.41 11.59 37.80
N LEU A 21 18.24 12.22 37.61
CA LEU A 21 17.32 11.89 36.51
C LEU A 21 17.96 12.15 35.14
N PHE A 22 18.68 13.26 34.99
CA PHE A 22 19.39 13.61 33.76
C PHE A 22 20.47 12.59 33.42
N LEU A 23 21.30 12.20 34.42
CA LEU A 23 22.31 11.15 34.22
C LEU A 23 21.68 9.83 33.80
N LEU A 24 20.58 9.42 34.44
CA LEU A 24 19.87 8.19 34.11
C LEU A 24 19.31 8.23 32.66
N PHE A 25 18.79 9.37 32.23
CA PHE A 25 18.33 9.57 30.84
C PHE A 25 19.48 9.49 29.83
N THR A 26 20.62 10.11 30.13
CA THR A 26 21.79 10.09 29.24
C THR A 26 22.39 8.68 29.10
N LEU A 27 22.44 7.92 30.20
CA LEU A 27 22.87 6.51 30.19
C LEU A 27 21.89 5.63 29.42
N GLY A 28 20.58 5.84 29.61
CA GLY A 28 19.54 5.13 28.86
C GLY A 28 19.63 5.40 27.35
N ALA A 29 19.80 6.67 26.95
CA ALA A 29 19.97 7.04 25.55
C ALA A 29 21.23 6.41 24.94
N ALA A 30 22.36 6.43 25.64
CA ALA A 30 23.61 5.81 25.18
C ALA A 30 23.50 4.28 25.04
N TRP A 31 22.70 3.63 25.88
CA TRP A 31 22.45 2.19 25.79
C TRP A 31 21.59 1.84 24.57
N VAL A 32 20.55 2.64 24.30
CA VAL A 32 19.67 2.47 23.13
C VAL A 32 20.44 2.65 21.81
N THR A 33 21.32 3.65 21.71
CA THR A 33 22.09 3.88 20.49
C THR A 33 23.07 2.74 20.19
N ARG A 34 23.67 2.13 21.22
CA ARG A 34 24.55 0.97 21.01
C ARG A 34 23.84 -0.31 20.58
N PHE A 35 22.55 -0.45 20.86
CA PHE A 35 21.77 -1.62 20.43
C PHE A 35 21.31 -1.53 18.96
N MET A 36 21.34 -0.34 18.35
CA MET A 36 20.89 -0.11 16.97
C MET A 36 22.02 -0.08 15.94
N GLU A 37 23.29 -0.02 16.35
CA GLU A 37 24.41 -0.02 15.41
C GLU A 37 24.63 -1.44 14.86
N ALA A 38 23.91 -1.78 13.79
CA ALA A 38 24.19 -3.00 13.02
C ALA A 38 25.59 -2.90 12.39
N PRO A 39 26.42 -3.95 12.44
CA PRO A 39 27.73 -3.94 11.78
C PRO A 39 27.55 -3.64 10.29
N PRO A 40 28.37 -2.76 9.68
CA PRO A 40 28.31 -2.52 8.25
C PRO A 40 28.53 -3.84 7.52
N ALA A 41 27.58 -4.18 6.64
CA ALA A 41 27.64 -5.42 5.87
C ALA A 41 28.93 -5.45 5.02
N PRO A 42 29.62 -6.61 4.92
CA PRO A 42 30.78 -6.74 4.06
C PRO A 42 30.36 -6.45 2.60
N GLU A 43 31.10 -5.55 1.93
CA GLU A 43 30.85 -5.20 0.54
C GLU A 43 30.86 -6.45 -0.35
N PRO A 44 29.87 -6.61 -1.24
CA PRO A 44 29.88 -7.70 -2.20
C PRO A 44 31.10 -7.58 -3.12
N PRO A 45 31.76 -8.71 -3.48
CA PRO A 45 32.87 -8.68 -4.42
C PRO A 45 32.40 -8.11 -5.77
N ALA A 46 33.20 -7.21 -6.33
CA ALA A 46 32.91 -6.56 -7.60
C ALA A 46 32.59 -7.58 -8.71
N PRO A 47 31.56 -7.33 -9.53
CA PRO A 47 31.23 -8.22 -10.64
C PRO A 47 32.39 -8.25 -11.66
N PRO A 48 32.65 -9.42 -12.30
CA PRO A 48 33.67 -9.52 -13.33
C PRO A 48 33.32 -8.62 -14.53
N PRO A 49 34.33 -8.10 -15.25
CA PRO A 49 34.12 -7.24 -16.41
C PRO A 49 33.29 -7.98 -17.46
N VAL A 50 32.11 -7.42 -17.77
CA VAL A 50 31.23 -7.91 -18.83
C VAL A 50 31.92 -7.67 -20.17
N LEU A 51 32.32 -8.74 -20.85
CA LEU A 51 32.80 -8.66 -22.23
C LEU A 51 31.68 -8.07 -23.12
N PRO A 52 32.00 -7.14 -24.04
CA PRO A 52 31.00 -6.56 -24.93
C PRO A 52 30.36 -7.65 -25.78
N ARG A 53 29.05 -7.82 -25.62
CA ARG A 53 28.22 -8.71 -26.41
C ARG A 53 28.34 -8.28 -27.86
N ARG A 54 28.90 -9.14 -28.70
CA ARG A 54 29.03 -8.92 -30.15
C ARG A 54 27.62 -8.76 -30.73
N GLU A 55 27.27 -7.53 -31.06
CA GLU A 55 26.04 -7.13 -31.73
C GLU A 55 25.91 -7.96 -33.02
N ALA A 56 24.96 -8.89 -33.06
CA ALA A 56 24.60 -9.58 -34.27
C ALA A 56 23.82 -8.59 -35.15
N ALA A 57 24.35 -8.30 -36.34
CA ALA A 57 23.76 -7.38 -37.28
C ALA A 57 22.30 -7.75 -37.63
N PRO A 58 21.39 -6.78 -37.84
CA PRO A 58 20.02 -7.06 -38.24
C PRO A 58 19.97 -7.67 -39.65
N ILE A 59 19.37 -8.84 -39.76
CA ILE A 59 18.99 -9.43 -41.04
C ILE A 59 17.81 -8.61 -41.59
N ALA A 60 18.00 -8.00 -42.75
CA ALA A 60 16.98 -7.22 -43.45
C ALA A 60 15.79 -8.11 -43.86
N PRO A 61 14.54 -7.65 -43.72
CA PRO A 61 13.38 -8.39 -44.17
C PRO A 61 13.24 -8.38 -45.70
N GLU A 62 13.12 -9.58 -46.26
CA GLU A 62 12.89 -9.86 -47.67
C GLU A 62 11.48 -9.38 -48.11
N LEU A 63 11.43 -8.54 -49.15
CA LEU A 63 10.19 -8.04 -49.75
C LEU A 63 9.40 -9.17 -50.43
N PRO A 64 8.10 -9.39 -50.11
CA PRO A 64 7.26 -10.28 -50.89
C PRO A 64 6.94 -9.68 -52.27
N ARG A 65 7.30 -10.47 -53.28
CA ARG A 65 7.04 -10.28 -54.71
C ARG A 65 5.53 -10.07 -54.97
N ALA A 66 5.21 -9.03 -55.74
CA ALA A 66 3.86 -8.68 -56.16
C ALA A 66 3.23 -9.78 -57.04
N THR A 67 2.05 -10.27 -56.64
CA THR A 67 1.22 -11.18 -57.44
C THR A 67 0.00 -10.42 -57.95
N ALA A 68 -0.26 -10.54 -59.25
CA ALA A 68 -1.32 -9.89 -60.00
C ALA A 68 -2.76 -10.22 -59.51
N PRO A 69 -3.77 -9.38 -59.81
CA PRO A 69 -5.11 -9.46 -59.21
C PRO A 69 -5.98 -10.59 -59.80
N ALA A 70 -6.62 -11.36 -58.93
CA ALA A 70 -7.64 -12.35 -59.27
C ALA A 70 -9.02 -11.69 -59.53
N PRO A 71 -9.89 -12.31 -60.35
CA PRO A 71 -11.23 -11.79 -60.65
C PRO A 71 -12.16 -11.81 -59.43
N ARG A 72 -12.99 -10.76 -59.31
CA ARG A 72 -13.96 -10.54 -58.21
C ARG A 72 -15.00 -11.65 -58.16
N PRO A 73 -15.15 -12.35 -57.02
CA PRO A 73 -16.34 -13.16 -56.75
C PRO A 73 -17.56 -12.26 -56.56
N THR A 74 -18.65 -12.61 -57.24
CA THR A 74 -19.98 -12.02 -57.10
C THR A 74 -20.40 -12.08 -55.63
N ALA A 75 -20.70 -10.92 -55.04
CA ALA A 75 -21.11 -10.84 -53.64
C ALA A 75 -22.42 -11.59 -53.40
N PRO A 76 -22.50 -12.52 -52.42
CA PRO A 76 -23.77 -13.01 -51.93
C PRO A 76 -24.49 -11.88 -51.21
N VAL A 77 -25.80 -11.76 -51.48
CA VAL A 77 -26.73 -10.83 -50.83
C VAL A 77 -26.55 -10.94 -49.32
N ARG A 78 -26.06 -9.87 -48.68
CA ARG A 78 -26.00 -9.78 -47.22
C ARG A 78 -27.41 -9.65 -46.69
N GLU A 79 -27.87 -10.69 -46.01
CA GLU A 79 -29.01 -10.64 -45.09
C GLU A 79 -28.76 -9.51 -44.06
N PRO A 80 -29.77 -8.70 -43.70
CA PRO A 80 -29.60 -7.63 -42.72
C PRO A 80 -29.06 -8.17 -41.39
N PRO A 81 -28.22 -7.41 -40.67
CA PRO A 81 -27.68 -7.85 -39.39
C PRO A 81 -28.84 -8.21 -38.45
N ARG A 82 -28.88 -9.46 -38.00
CA ARG A 82 -29.71 -9.87 -36.87
C ARG A 82 -29.43 -8.91 -35.72
N ALA A 83 -30.50 -8.39 -35.12
CA ALA A 83 -30.40 -7.55 -33.93
C ALA A 83 -29.48 -8.21 -32.90
N PRO A 84 -28.62 -7.44 -32.19
CA PRO A 84 -27.84 -7.98 -31.09
C PRO A 84 -28.78 -8.67 -30.10
N PRO A 85 -28.38 -9.80 -29.49
CA PRO A 85 -29.19 -10.45 -28.47
C PRO A 85 -29.52 -9.43 -27.36
N PRO A 86 -30.67 -9.59 -26.67
CA PRO A 86 -31.00 -8.78 -25.51
C PRO A 86 -29.78 -8.75 -24.58
N ARG A 87 -29.40 -7.55 -24.15
CA ARG A 87 -28.31 -7.38 -23.18
C ARG A 87 -28.66 -8.24 -21.97
N GLU A 88 -27.86 -9.28 -21.74
CA GLU A 88 -27.95 -10.06 -20.51
C GLU A 88 -27.86 -9.11 -19.32
N ASP A 89 -28.69 -9.41 -18.34
CA ASP A 89 -29.07 -8.59 -17.22
C ASP A 89 -27.86 -7.94 -16.52
N PHE A 90 -27.90 -6.61 -16.38
CA PHE A 90 -26.97 -5.83 -15.55
C PHE A 90 -27.10 -6.10 -14.03
N ASP A 91 -27.86 -7.15 -13.66
CA ASP A 91 -28.06 -7.62 -12.29
C ASP A 91 -27.28 -8.90 -11.97
N ALA A 92 -26.45 -9.42 -12.89
CA ALA A 92 -25.47 -10.44 -12.52
C ALA A 92 -24.46 -9.82 -11.52
N PRO A 93 -24.29 -10.38 -10.30
CA PRO A 93 -23.30 -9.89 -9.36
C PRO A 93 -21.91 -9.99 -10.00
N ASP A 94 -21.32 -8.85 -10.36
CA ASP A 94 -19.97 -8.81 -10.89
C ASP A 94 -19.01 -9.44 -9.88
N PRO A 95 -18.34 -10.56 -10.20
CA PRO A 95 -17.37 -11.20 -9.29
C PRO A 95 -16.13 -10.33 -9.04
N ARG A 96 -16.01 -9.18 -9.71
CA ARG A 96 -15.04 -8.12 -9.41
C ARG A 96 -15.50 -7.16 -8.32
N ARG A 97 -16.71 -7.32 -7.77
CA ARG A 97 -17.13 -6.54 -6.60
C ARG A 97 -16.38 -7.05 -5.37
N VAL A 98 -15.33 -6.32 -5.04
CA VAL A 98 -14.90 -6.17 -3.65
C VAL A 98 -16.16 -5.77 -2.87
N PRO A 99 -16.64 -6.58 -1.90
CA PRO A 99 -17.74 -6.16 -1.04
C PRO A 99 -17.29 -4.84 -0.40
N VAL A 100 -18.08 -3.79 -0.59
CA VAL A 100 -17.89 -2.50 0.06
C VAL A 100 -18.12 -2.73 1.54
N VAL A 101 -17.11 -3.22 2.24
CA VAL A 101 -17.10 -3.28 3.69
C VAL A 101 -16.89 -1.85 4.14
N GLU A 102 -17.82 -1.32 4.92
CA GLU A 102 -17.69 0.04 5.44
C GLU A 102 -16.37 0.16 6.23
N PRO A 103 -15.55 1.20 5.98
CA PRO A 103 -14.38 1.44 6.80
C PRO A 103 -14.79 1.62 8.26
N VAL A 104 -14.27 0.76 9.13
CA VAL A 104 -14.49 0.90 10.57
C VAL A 104 -13.57 2.01 11.05
N VAL A 105 -14.15 3.18 11.34
CA VAL A 105 -13.43 4.29 11.96
C VAL A 105 -13.21 3.95 13.43
N GLU A 106 -11.98 3.57 13.78
CA GLU A 106 -11.65 3.24 15.18
C GLU A 106 -11.53 4.51 16.03
N ARG A 107 -10.94 5.58 15.49
CA ARG A 107 -10.75 6.86 16.18
C ARG A 107 -10.71 8.02 15.21
N THR A 108 -11.29 9.16 15.59
CA THR A 108 -11.19 10.42 14.82
C THR A 108 -10.74 11.54 15.74
N SER A 109 -9.84 12.39 15.25
CA SER A 109 -9.44 13.64 15.90
C SER A 109 -9.56 14.80 14.91
N GLY A 110 -10.49 15.72 15.16
CA GLY A 110 -10.79 16.84 14.27
C GLY A 110 -12.04 16.60 13.41
N ARG A 111 -12.21 17.40 12.35
CA ARG A 111 -13.36 17.30 11.44
C ARG A 111 -12.94 16.62 10.14
N ILE A 112 -13.00 15.29 10.10
CA ILE A 112 -12.90 14.52 8.85
C ILE A 112 -14.30 14.06 8.45
N ASP A 113 -14.63 14.23 7.17
CA ASP A 113 -15.89 13.79 6.57
C ASP A 113 -15.80 12.30 6.14
N PRO A 114 -16.86 11.50 6.31
CA PRO A 114 -16.86 10.09 5.92
C PRO A 114 -16.61 9.88 4.42
N GLU A 115 -17.01 10.81 3.55
CA GLU A 115 -16.72 10.73 2.11
C GLU A 115 -15.21 10.87 1.83
N ASP A 116 -14.51 11.74 2.56
CA ASP A 116 -13.06 11.94 2.41
C ASP A 116 -12.32 10.65 2.80
N LEU A 117 -12.79 9.98 3.84
CA LEU A 117 -12.28 8.68 4.24
C LEU A 117 -12.52 7.61 3.16
N ARG A 118 -13.73 7.56 2.60
CA ARG A 118 -14.06 6.61 1.53
C ARG A 118 -13.13 6.82 0.32
N LEU A 119 -12.83 8.07 -0.03
CA LEU A 119 -11.87 8.40 -1.10
C LEU A 119 -10.45 7.95 -0.76
N ALA A 120 -10.00 8.11 0.48
CA ALA A 120 -8.68 7.65 0.93
C ALA A 120 -8.54 6.12 0.81
N VAL A 121 -9.56 5.36 1.22
CA VAL A 121 -9.59 3.89 1.06
C VAL A 121 -9.55 3.50 -0.42
N GLN A 122 -10.32 4.19 -1.26
CA GLN A 122 -10.37 3.93 -2.70
C GLN A 122 -9.04 4.22 -3.41
N ALA A 123 -8.30 5.24 -2.98
CA ALA A 123 -6.97 5.54 -3.52
C ALA A 123 -5.94 4.44 -3.20
N VAL A 124 -6.02 3.84 -2.02
CA VAL A 124 -5.10 2.79 -1.55
C VAL A 124 -5.43 1.41 -2.12
N THR A 125 -6.71 1.13 -2.36
CA THR A 125 -7.20 -0.18 -2.83
C THR A 125 -6.40 -0.75 -4.03
N PRO A 126 -6.12 0.00 -5.12
CA PRO A 126 -5.36 -0.53 -6.25
C PRO A 126 -3.89 -0.86 -5.89
N LEU A 127 -3.26 -0.09 -5.01
CA LEU A 127 -1.88 -0.33 -4.58
C LEU A 127 -1.78 -1.62 -3.76
N VAL A 128 -2.70 -1.80 -2.81
CA VAL A 128 -2.79 -3.04 -2.04
C VAL A 128 -3.10 -4.21 -2.96
N GLN A 129 -3.98 -4.04 -3.95
CA GLN A 129 -4.30 -5.09 -4.92
C GLN A 129 -3.06 -5.54 -5.71
N GLN A 130 -2.18 -4.61 -6.12
CA GLN A 130 -0.94 -4.93 -6.80
C GLN A 130 -0.03 -5.81 -5.94
N CYS A 131 0.15 -5.46 -4.66
CA CYS A 131 0.93 -6.27 -3.71
C CYS A 131 0.41 -7.71 -3.56
N PHE A 132 -0.89 -7.93 -3.74
CA PHE A 132 -1.50 -9.25 -3.65
C PHE A 132 -1.36 -10.08 -4.93
N GLN A 133 -1.29 -9.47 -6.11
CA GLN A 133 -1.24 -10.21 -7.38
C GLN A 133 -0.02 -11.15 -7.44
N ASP A 134 1.12 -10.71 -6.91
CA ASP A 134 2.34 -11.50 -6.87
C ASP A 134 2.23 -12.72 -5.93
N ALA A 135 1.43 -12.60 -4.87
CA ALA A 135 1.22 -13.67 -3.90
C ALA A 135 -0.01 -14.54 -4.18
N ALA A 136 -0.94 -14.08 -5.00
CA ALA A 136 -2.15 -14.80 -5.40
C ALA A 136 -1.85 -16.13 -6.10
N GLN A 137 -0.71 -16.21 -6.80
CA GLN A 137 -0.27 -17.47 -7.42
C GLN A 137 0.06 -18.55 -6.38
N ARG A 138 0.54 -18.15 -5.20
CA ARG A 138 0.93 -19.04 -4.10
C ARG A 138 -0.18 -19.25 -3.08
N ASN A 139 -1.12 -18.31 -2.98
CA ASN A 139 -2.19 -18.28 -2.00
C ASN A 139 -3.54 -18.20 -2.71
N ARG A 140 -4.16 -19.36 -2.96
CA ARG A 140 -5.51 -19.45 -3.53
C ARG A 140 -6.59 -19.20 -2.48
N GLY A 141 -7.80 -18.91 -2.93
CA GLY A 141 -8.97 -18.67 -2.08
C GLY A 141 -9.14 -17.23 -1.58
N ALA A 142 -10.12 -17.05 -0.71
CA ALA A 142 -10.42 -15.75 -0.10
C ALA A 142 -9.38 -15.38 0.95
N GLN A 143 -8.74 -14.24 0.75
CA GLN A 143 -7.73 -13.69 1.66
C GLN A 143 -8.19 -12.36 2.23
N GLU A 144 -7.83 -12.08 3.48
CA GLU A 144 -8.18 -10.86 4.20
C GLU A 144 -6.95 -10.27 4.88
N VAL A 145 -6.77 -8.96 4.71
CA VAL A 145 -5.74 -8.17 5.40
C VAL A 145 -6.41 -6.98 6.08
N LYS A 146 -6.32 -6.93 7.41
CA LYS A 146 -6.80 -5.83 8.23
C LYS A 146 -5.68 -4.84 8.45
N LEU A 147 -5.87 -3.63 7.92
CA LEU A 147 -4.92 -2.53 8.07
C LEU A 147 -5.52 -1.47 8.97
N ARG A 148 -4.71 -0.99 9.91
CA ARG A 148 -4.95 0.22 10.66
C ARG A 148 -4.05 1.30 10.11
N PHE A 149 -4.61 2.40 9.62
CA PHE A 149 -3.82 3.51 9.12
C PHE A 149 -4.39 4.84 9.59
N THR A 150 -3.54 5.85 9.68
CA THR A 150 -3.96 7.19 10.06
C THR A 150 -4.00 8.06 8.81
N VAL A 151 -5.14 8.68 8.57
CA VAL A 151 -5.40 9.60 7.47
C VAL A 151 -5.25 10.99 8.03
N GLU A 152 -4.39 11.83 7.43
CA GLU A 152 -4.16 13.21 7.83
C GLU A 152 -4.46 14.14 6.66
N GLY A 153 -5.28 15.17 6.91
CA GLY A 153 -5.55 16.23 5.97
C GLY A 153 -4.59 17.39 6.16
N GLU A 154 -3.63 17.56 5.26
CA GLU A 154 -2.66 18.66 5.31
C GLU A 154 -2.85 19.59 4.10
N GLY A 155 -3.51 20.73 4.31
CA GLY A 155 -3.72 21.73 3.26
C GLY A 155 -4.57 21.21 2.09
N SER A 156 -3.98 21.15 0.88
CA SER A 156 -4.64 20.72 -0.36
C SER A 156 -4.41 19.26 -0.74
N GLU A 157 -3.70 18.49 0.10
CA GLU A 157 -3.49 17.06 -0.12
C GLU A 157 -3.80 16.27 1.15
N GLY A 158 -4.33 15.07 0.96
CA GLY A 158 -4.48 14.08 2.01
C GLY A 158 -3.27 13.15 2.01
N LYS A 159 -2.61 13.01 3.17
CA LYS A 159 -1.51 12.08 3.36
C LYS A 159 -1.92 10.96 4.30
N MET A 160 -1.55 9.73 3.95
CA MET A 160 -1.68 8.61 4.86
C MET A 160 -0.40 8.51 5.68
N ASN A 161 -0.54 8.58 7.00
CA ASN A 161 0.53 8.37 7.95
C ASN A 161 0.54 6.90 8.39
N ARG A 162 1.67 6.47 8.97
CA ARG A 162 2.02 5.12 9.44
C ARG A 162 0.85 4.13 9.46
N GLY A 163 0.82 3.24 8.47
CA GLY A 163 -0.01 2.05 8.47
C GLY A 163 0.57 0.96 9.38
N VAL A 164 -0.31 0.18 10.00
CA VAL A 164 0.02 -1.00 10.81
C VAL A 164 -0.84 -2.16 10.34
N LEU A 165 -0.21 -3.30 10.08
CA LEU A 165 -0.91 -4.55 9.82
C LEU A 165 -1.46 -5.10 11.13
N VAL A 166 -2.78 -5.18 11.24
CA VAL A 166 -3.44 -5.72 12.45
C VAL A 166 -3.58 -7.23 12.37
N SER A 167 -3.98 -7.75 11.20
CA SER A 167 -4.03 -9.19 10.94
C SER A 167 -3.99 -9.45 9.44
N SER A 168 -3.38 -10.57 9.05
CA SER A 168 -3.35 -11.05 7.67
C SER A 168 -3.67 -12.54 7.66
N THR A 169 -4.55 -12.98 6.76
CA THR A 169 -4.69 -14.40 6.43
C THR A 169 -3.59 -14.88 5.49
N ILE A 170 -2.87 -13.95 4.83
CA ILE A 170 -1.73 -14.27 3.95
C ILE A 170 -0.46 -14.41 4.79
N PRO A 171 0.17 -15.60 4.81
CA PRO A 171 1.41 -15.86 5.53
C PRO A 171 2.66 -15.50 4.68
N ASP A 172 2.65 -14.36 3.98
CA ASP A 172 3.77 -13.91 3.14
C ASP A 172 4.31 -12.56 3.65
N PRO A 173 5.53 -12.53 4.24
CA PRO A 173 6.11 -11.31 4.78
C PRO A 173 6.42 -10.26 3.69
N MET A 174 6.65 -10.68 2.44
CA MET A 174 6.92 -9.75 1.33
C MET A 174 5.66 -8.95 0.97
N VAL A 175 4.50 -9.59 0.99
CA VAL A 175 3.20 -8.91 0.77
C VAL A 175 2.92 -7.92 1.89
N GLN A 176 3.17 -8.33 3.14
CA GLN A 176 2.95 -7.47 4.29
C GLN A 176 3.81 -6.20 4.19
N ALA A 177 5.09 -6.33 3.82
CA ALA A 177 5.97 -5.19 3.59
C ALA A 177 5.49 -4.31 2.43
N CYS A 178 5.14 -4.90 1.27
CA CYS A 178 4.64 -4.17 0.10
C CYS A 178 3.41 -3.33 0.44
N VAL A 179 2.46 -3.91 1.17
CA VAL A 179 1.23 -3.22 1.57
C VAL A 179 1.54 -2.05 2.49
N LEU A 180 2.40 -2.22 3.49
CA LEU A 180 2.76 -1.14 4.41
C LEU A 180 3.52 -0.01 3.70
N ASP A 181 4.41 -0.34 2.78
CA ASP A 181 5.19 0.63 1.98
C ASP A 181 4.26 1.43 1.05
N SER A 182 3.36 0.74 0.36
CA SER A 182 2.36 1.34 -0.53
C SER A 182 1.43 2.33 0.18
N LEU A 183 1.14 2.11 1.47
CA LEU A 183 0.34 3.05 2.26
C LEU A 183 1.08 4.38 2.51
N LEU A 184 2.41 4.35 2.62
CA LEU A 184 3.20 5.56 2.86
C LEU A 184 3.29 6.45 1.62
N ASP A 185 3.25 5.84 0.44
CA ASP A 185 3.24 6.54 -0.85
C ASP A 185 1.84 6.95 -1.32
N ALA A 186 0.79 6.41 -0.68
CA ALA A 186 -0.58 6.71 -1.03
C ALA A 186 -0.93 8.18 -0.75
N ARG A 187 -1.35 8.87 -1.81
CA ARG A 187 -1.92 10.21 -1.73
C ARG A 187 -3.39 10.17 -2.08
N PHE A 188 -4.19 10.95 -1.38
CA PHE A 188 -5.61 11.08 -1.67
C PHE A 188 -6.02 12.57 -1.72
N PRO A 189 -7.17 12.89 -2.34
CA PRO A 189 -7.63 14.26 -2.48
C PRO A 189 -7.78 14.98 -1.14
N ALA A 190 -7.55 16.30 -1.11
CA ALA A 190 -7.65 17.11 0.10
C ALA A 190 -8.98 16.89 0.85
N PRO A 191 -8.95 16.58 2.15
CA PRO A 191 -10.17 16.52 2.93
C PRO A 191 -10.73 17.94 3.16
N ARG A 192 -12.05 18.08 3.07
CA ARG A 192 -12.73 19.39 3.02
C ARG A 192 -12.58 20.24 4.29
N LEU A 193 -12.41 19.58 5.42
CA LEU A 193 -12.54 20.20 6.74
C LEU A 193 -11.25 20.15 7.58
N GLY A 194 -10.21 19.46 7.09
CA GLY A 194 -8.95 19.24 7.81
C GLY A 194 -9.11 18.39 9.08
N GLY A 195 -8.12 17.55 9.39
CA GLY A 195 -8.13 16.72 10.59
C GLY A 195 -7.39 15.41 10.40
N SER A 196 -7.51 14.52 11.38
CA SER A 196 -6.94 13.18 11.30
C SER A 196 -7.92 12.09 11.74
N ALA A 197 -7.89 10.95 11.07
CA ALA A 197 -8.75 9.80 11.36
C ALA A 197 -7.91 8.53 11.33
N THR A 198 -8.01 7.71 12.37
CA THR A 198 -7.46 6.36 12.40
C THR A 198 -8.53 5.38 11.97
N VAL A 199 -8.23 4.65 10.92
CA VAL A 199 -9.15 3.82 10.17
C VAL A 199 -8.67 2.40 10.25
N LEU A 200 -9.58 1.49 10.58
CA LEU A 200 -9.37 0.07 10.44
C LEU A 200 -10.16 -0.43 9.23
N TYR A 201 -9.46 -0.86 8.19
CA TYR A 201 -10.09 -1.37 6.98
C TYR A 201 -9.67 -2.83 6.72
N PRO A 202 -10.63 -3.77 6.67
CA PRO A 202 -10.38 -5.12 6.18
C PRO A 202 -10.41 -5.14 4.64
N PHE A 203 -9.25 -5.26 4.02
CA PHE A 203 -9.15 -5.51 2.58
C PHE A 203 -9.33 -7.00 2.31
N ARG A 204 -10.38 -7.34 1.58
CA ARG A 204 -10.68 -8.72 1.15
C ARG A 204 -10.34 -8.90 -0.32
N PHE A 205 -9.60 -9.95 -0.62
CA PHE A 205 -9.17 -10.30 -1.97
C PHE A 205 -9.58 -11.72 -2.30
N THR A 206 -10.16 -11.91 -3.47
CA THR A 206 -10.51 -13.21 -4.04
C THR A 206 -9.88 -13.33 -5.41
N VAL A 207 -9.21 -14.45 -5.68
CA VAL A 207 -8.65 -14.72 -7.01
C VAL A 207 -9.80 -15.19 -7.93
N PRO A 208 -9.95 -14.63 -9.14
CA PRO A 208 -10.94 -15.11 -10.09
C PRO A 208 -10.61 -16.56 -10.51
N GLY A 209 -11.36 -17.52 -9.99
CA GLY A 209 -11.16 -18.96 -10.28
C GLY A 209 -11.58 -19.91 -9.15
N ASP A 210 -11.69 -19.43 -7.91
CA ASP A 210 -12.06 -20.27 -6.75
C ASP A 210 -13.53 -20.12 -6.30
N ALA A 211 -14.35 -19.36 -7.04
CA ALA A 211 -15.80 -19.40 -6.87
C ALA A 211 -16.34 -20.65 -7.59
N GLY A 212 -16.28 -21.79 -6.91
CA GLY A 212 -16.87 -23.04 -7.36
C GLY A 212 -18.40 -22.95 -7.48
N PRO A 213 -19.02 -23.87 -8.26
CA PRO A 213 -20.43 -23.82 -8.68
C PRO A 213 -21.45 -23.90 -7.53
#